data_AF-A0A3G8MB66-F1
#
_entry.id   AF-A0A3G8MB66-F1
#
_cell.length_a   1.000
_cell.length_b   1.000
_cell.length_c   1.000
_cell.angle_alpha   90.00
_cell.angle_beta   90.00
_cell.angle_gamma   90.00
#
_symmetry.space_group_name_H-M   'P 1'
#
loop_
_entity.id
_entity.type
_entity.pdbx_description
1 polymer ?
#
loop_
_entity_poly.entity_id
_entity_poly.type
_entity_poly.pdbx_seq_one_letter_code
_entity_poly.pdbx_strand_id
1 'polypeptide(L)'
;MVEPQILNSTVHHSGVFSIQMYTRKSAAFRNALKFNRPISQFLMCPDTQWAKVGGVQHDAASAHFFAAGASLARLDQLLRCPGGDISRAGIGSADVSRADGRAADASSPGKNFGEGGLEPVFAGALRQRLALRAATACAAIARLREDEGALRDAEHLAGFDAAPTPGGRLHRLWRLFTTPSVRLDARVVRVAADCLDLPPAIDCEALAALVDERSTAENPLNAAARVSALALGVIGDAAQFDAEIFALWFADLVLARRLAWQAPLPLLATTITHPSMRTATGRRPRPSDADWDLSAARAMARAAQESYALATELSRRSNILLSVAPKLRAKKAARVVDLLLADDCVSPTRAATSAGLSDRATRRLFDRLMALGAVRELSGRANFRLYGL
;
A
#
# COMPACT_ATOMS: atom_id res chain seq x y z
N MET A 1 -14.23 -38.49 57.84
CA MET A 1 -15.12 -38.94 56.76
C MET A 1 -15.92 -37.73 56.34
N VAL A 2 -15.52 -37.10 55.24
CA VAL A 2 -16.12 -35.87 54.72
C VAL A 2 -16.59 -36.18 53.31
N GLU A 3 -17.88 -36.01 53.11
CA GLU A 3 -18.61 -36.10 51.85
C GLU A 3 -18.32 -34.84 51.00
N PRO A 4 -18.07 -34.95 49.69
CA PRO A 4 -17.66 -33.79 48.89
C PRO A 4 -18.86 -32.96 48.42
N GLN A 5 -18.91 -31.70 48.84
CA GLN A 5 -19.79 -30.69 48.25
C GLN A 5 -19.21 -30.16 46.93
N ILE A 6 -20.06 -30.19 45.92
CA ILE A 6 -19.87 -29.64 44.57
C ILE A 6 -19.78 -28.11 44.68
N LEU A 7 -18.66 -27.54 44.23
CA LEU A 7 -18.50 -26.10 44.03
C LEU A 7 -18.31 -25.84 42.53
N ASN A 8 -19.42 -25.47 41.88
CA ASN A 8 -19.44 -24.78 40.60
C ASN A 8 -18.76 -23.40 40.77
N SER A 9 -17.68 -23.16 40.05
CA SER A 9 -17.15 -21.81 39.82
C SER A 9 -17.20 -21.48 38.32
N THR A 10 -18.33 -20.92 37.94
CA THR A 10 -18.52 -20.16 36.70
C THR A 10 -17.67 -18.89 36.78
N VAL A 11 -16.59 -18.81 36.01
CA VAL A 11 -15.88 -17.54 35.77
C VAL A 11 -16.31 -17.02 34.40
N HIS A 12 -17.26 -16.10 34.41
CA HIS A 12 -17.53 -15.22 33.28
C HIS A 12 -16.38 -14.20 33.17
N HIS A 13 -15.61 -14.26 32.09
CA HIS A 13 -14.76 -13.15 31.66
C HIS A 13 -15.32 -12.53 30.38
N SER A 14 -16.20 -11.55 30.59
CA SER A 14 -16.60 -10.54 29.61
C SER A 14 -15.47 -9.50 29.48
N GLY A 15 -14.60 -9.69 28.50
CA GLY A 15 -13.58 -8.71 28.10
C GLY A 15 -14.02 -7.94 26.85
N VAL A 16 -14.70 -6.81 27.05
CA VAL A 16 -15.07 -5.85 25.99
C VAL A 16 -13.80 -5.08 25.59
N PHE A 17 -13.23 -5.37 24.42
CA PHE A 17 -12.14 -4.57 23.84
C PHE A 17 -12.71 -3.38 23.07
N SER A 18 -12.71 -2.21 23.73
CA SER A 18 -13.05 -0.93 23.12
C SER A 18 -11.89 -0.44 22.24
N ILE A 19 -12.10 -0.40 20.92
CA ILE A 19 -11.19 0.26 19.97
C ILE A 19 -11.54 1.75 19.98
N GLN A 20 -10.80 2.52 20.79
CA GLN A 20 -10.90 3.97 20.86
C GLN A 20 -9.59 4.57 20.35
N MET A 21 -9.46 4.70 19.02
CA MET A 21 -8.44 5.56 18.40
C MET A 21 -9.11 6.84 17.87
N TYR A 22 -8.38 7.94 18.02
CA TYR A 22 -8.72 9.34 17.71
C TYR A 22 -9.42 10.13 18.82
N THR A 23 -8.62 10.74 19.68
CA THR A 23 -8.50 12.21 19.80
C THR A 23 -7.53 12.58 20.93
N ARG A 24 -6.38 13.18 20.60
CA ARG A 24 -5.75 14.30 21.34
C ARG A 24 -4.38 14.62 20.73
N LYS A 25 -4.31 15.74 20.02
CA LYS A 25 -3.07 16.54 19.92
C LYS A 25 -2.92 17.27 21.26
N SER A 26 -1.79 17.14 21.95
CA SER A 26 -1.05 18.26 22.57
C SER A 26 0.17 17.78 23.37
N ALA A 27 1.30 18.47 23.17
CA ALA A 27 2.33 18.78 24.17
C ALA A 27 3.44 17.77 24.56
N ALA A 28 3.91 16.89 23.67
CA ALA A 28 5.18 16.17 23.90
C ALA A 28 6.24 16.31 22.79
N PHE A 29 6.02 17.20 21.81
CA PHE A 29 6.89 17.32 20.62
C PHE A 29 8.00 18.39 20.76
N ARG A 30 8.46 18.71 21.99
CA ARG A 30 9.40 19.84 22.19
C ARG A 30 10.77 19.53 22.79
N ASN A 31 11.15 18.26 23.02
CA ASN A 31 12.52 17.96 23.45
C ASN A 31 13.06 16.65 22.86
N ALA A 32 13.42 16.68 21.58
CA ALA A 32 14.30 15.68 20.98
C ALA A 32 15.23 16.37 19.95
N LEU A 33 15.91 17.42 20.39
CA LEU A 33 17.05 18.00 19.68
C LEU A 33 18.31 17.51 20.37
N LYS A 34 19.02 16.57 19.73
CA LYS A 34 20.49 16.41 19.70
C LYS A 34 20.82 15.00 19.18
N PHE A 35 20.73 14.80 17.88
CA PHE A 35 21.63 13.87 17.20
C PHE A 35 22.25 14.59 16.01
N ASN A 36 23.47 15.05 16.26
CA ASN A 36 24.35 15.70 15.31
C ASN A 36 24.92 14.61 14.39
N ARG A 37 24.43 14.52 13.15
CA ARG A 37 25.17 13.89 12.04
C ARG A 37 25.11 14.83 10.83
N PRO A 38 26.23 15.10 10.15
CA PRO A 38 26.29 16.12 9.13
C PRO A 38 25.48 15.71 7.89
N ILE A 39 24.67 16.66 7.43
CA ILE A 39 23.96 16.64 6.15
C ILE A 39 25.00 16.92 5.08
N SER A 40 25.52 15.89 4.44
CA SER A 40 26.29 16.04 3.20
C SER A 40 26.17 14.78 2.38
N GLN A 41 25.79 14.95 1.10
CA GLN A 41 25.55 13.95 0.05
C GLN A 41 24.10 13.47 -0.13
N PHE A 42 23.18 14.43 -0.36
CA PHE A 42 22.11 14.16 -1.34
C PHE A 42 22.70 14.38 -2.74
N LEU A 43 23.49 13.42 -3.21
CA LEU A 43 23.65 13.24 -4.65
C LEU A 43 22.25 12.89 -5.19
N MET A 44 21.80 13.58 -6.24
CA MET A 44 20.91 12.96 -7.23
C MET A 44 21.39 11.53 -7.41
N CYS A 45 20.59 10.50 -7.14
CA CYS A 45 21.04 9.11 -7.27
C CYS A 45 21.24 8.86 -8.77
N PRO A 46 22.45 9.00 -9.34
CA PRO A 46 22.63 8.98 -10.77
C PRO A 46 23.18 7.59 -11.06
N ASP A 47 22.40 6.54 -10.77
CA ASP A 47 22.67 5.21 -11.29
C ASP A 47 21.64 4.20 -10.77
N THR A 48 20.79 3.74 -11.69
CA THR A 48 20.06 2.48 -11.58
C THR A 48 21.05 1.31 -11.70
N GLN A 49 22.10 1.27 -10.88
CA GLN A 49 23.12 0.22 -10.89
C GLN A 49 22.50 -1.16 -10.59
N TRP A 50 21.39 -1.22 -9.83
CA TRP A 50 20.60 -2.43 -9.64
C TRP A 50 19.75 -2.85 -10.84
N ALA A 51 19.47 -1.92 -11.78
CA ALA A 51 18.81 -2.25 -13.06
C ALA A 51 19.81 -2.76 -14.11
N LYS A 52 21.11 -2.56 -13.90
CA LYS A 52 22.17 -3.12 -14.74
C LYS A 52 22.61 -4.46 -14.14
N VAL A 53 22.41 -5.54 -14.89
CA VAL A 53 22.94 -6.86 -14.54
C VAL A 53 24.47 -6.76 -14.55
N GLY A 54 25.12 -7.00 -13.41
CA GLY A 54 26.56 -7.20 -13.35
C GLY A 54 26.94 -8.42 -14.18
N GLY A 55 27.54 -8.16 -15.35
CA GLY A 55 28.20 -9.08 -16.27
C GLY A 55 27.64 -10.50 -16.40
N VAL A 56 26.72 -10.75 -17.34
CA VAL A 56 26.42 -12.11 -17.83
C VAL A 56 25.93 -12.09 -19.28
N GLN A 57 26.28 -13.15 -20.01
CA GLN A 57 25.72 -13.64 -21.27
C GLN A 57 24.21 -13.35 -21.44
N HIS A 58 23.81 -13.05 -22.69
CA HIS A 58 22.42 -12.84 -23.11
C HIS A 58 21.59 -14.12 -22.97
N ASP A 59 20.88 -14.30 -21.86
CA ASP A 59 19.79 -15.29 -21.71
C ASP A 59 18.46 -14.59 -21.36
N ALA A 60 17.34 -15.23 -21.68
CA ALA A 60 15.97 -14.74 -21.51
C ALA A 60 15.64 -14.38 -20.04
N ALA A 61 16.25 -15.07 -19.08
CA ALA A 61 16.12 -14.74 -17.66
C ALA A 61 16.61 -13.31 -17.36
N SER A 62 17.78 -12.92 -17.89
CA SER A 62 18.36 -11.59 -17.68
C SER A 62 17.50 -10.46 -18.26
N ALA A 63 16.75 -10.73 -19.35
CA ALA A 63 15.82 -9.76 -19.92
C ALA A 63 14.63 -9.46 -18.99
N HIS A 64 14.13 -10.46 -18.26
CA HIS A 64 13.03 -10.28 -17.32
C HIS A 64 13.45 -9.49 -16.08
N PHE A 65 14.63 -9.76 -15.53
CA PHE A 65 15.18 -8.96 -14.43
C PHE A 65 15.45 -7.50 -14.87
N PHE A 66 15.95 -7.29 -16.09
CA PHE A 66 16.14 -5.95 -16.63
C PHE A 66 14.80 -5.21 -16.80
N ALA A 67 13.79 -5.85 -17.38
CA ALA A 67 12.46 -5.26 -17.55
C ALA A 67 11.79 -4.93 -16.21
N ALA A 68 11.94 -5.81 -15.22
CA ALA A 68 11.51 -5.57 -13.85
C ALA A 68 12.24 -4.36 -13.24
N GLY A 69 13.55 -4.32 -13.40
CA GLY A 69 14.40 -3.22 -12.95
C GLY A 69 13.98 -1.87 -13.51
N ALA A 70 13.86 -1.80 -14.84
CA ALA A 70 13.45 -0.59 -15.54
C ALA A 70 12.03 -0.13 -15.16
N SER A 71 11.09 -1.07 -15.01
CA SER A 71 9.70 -0.74 -14.65
C SER A 71 9.59 -0.24 -13.21
N LEU A 72 10.30 -0.89 -12.27
CA LEU A 72 10.39 -0.44 -10.88
C LEU A 72 11.10 0.91 -10.76
N ALA A 73 12.14 1.16 -11.55
CA ALA A 73 12.84 2.45 -11.52
C ALA A 73 11.92 3.60 -11.95
N ARG A 74 11.07 3.39 -12.96
CA ARG A 74 10.06 4.39 -13.36
C ARG A 74 9.01 4.62 -12.27
N LEU A 75 8.54 3.56 -11.62
CA LEU A 75 7.60 3.68 -10.50
C LEU A 75 8.24 4.39 -9.30
N ASP A 76 9.48 4.07 -8.97
CA ASP A 76 10.25 4.72 -7.90
C ASP A 76 10.44 6.22 -8.17
N GLN A 77 10.84 6.60 -9.38
CA GLN A 77 10.95 7.99 -9.80
C GLN A 77 9.63 8.73 -9.61
N LEU A 78 8.52 8.12 -10.06
CA LEU A 78 7.19 8.70 -9.92
C LEU A 78 6.81 8.96 -8.46
N LEU A 79 7.11 8.02 -7.54
CA LEU A 79 6.83 8.18 -6.11
C LEU A 79 7.71 9.22 -5.42
N ARG A 80 8.88 9.52 -5.99
CA ARG A 80 9.80 10.55 -5.47
C ARG A 80 9.56 11.93 -6.04
N CYS A 81 8.79 12.07 -7.13
CA CYS A 81 8.51 13.35 -7.76
C CYS A 81 7.45 14.15 -6.97
N PRO A 82 7.80 15.22 -6.25
CA PRO A 82 6.83 16.03 -5.54
C PRO A 82 6.06 16.87 -6.57
N GLY A 83 4.76 16.64 -6.72
CA GLY A 83 3.84 17.59 -7.38
C GLY A 83 3.99 17.79 -8.90
N GLY A 84 4.70 16.93 -9.63
CA GLY A 84 4.75 17.00 -11.09
C GLY A 84 3.46 16.47 -11.73
N ASP A 85 2.87 17.23 -12.66
CA ASP A 85 1.81 16.75 -13.56
C ASP A 85 2.41 15.74 -14.55
N ILE A 86 2.51 14.48 -14.12
CA ILE A 86 3.06 13.37 -14.92
C ILE A 86 2.16 12.99 -16.10
N SER A 87 0.91 13.47 -16.14
CA SER A 87 -0.03 13.25 -17.26
C SER A 87 0.50 13.79 -18.60
N ARG A 88 1.45 14.73 -18.56
CA ARG A 88 2.08 15.34 -19.73
C ARG A 88 3.44 14.73 -20.09
N ALA A 89 3.98 13.86 -19.24
CA ALA A 89 5.18 13.08 -19.55
C ALA A 89 4.78 11.90 -20.45
N GLY A 90 4.39 12.21 -21.69
CA GLY A 90 4.13 11.20 -22.71
C GLY A 90 5.38 10.36 -22.99
N ILE A 91 5.15 9.10 -23.37
CA ILE A 91 6.17 8.16 -23.88
C ILE A 91 6.67 8.72 -25.21
N GLY A 92 7.70 9.58 -25.16
CA GLY A 92 8.28 10.16 -26.36
C GLY A 92 8.84 11.55 -26.12
N SER A 93 10.04 11.60 -25.56
CA SER A 93 11.09 12.60 -25.84
C SER A 93 12.09 12.54 -24.69
N ALA A 94 13.07 11.65 -24.82
CA ALA A 94 14.37 11.88 -24.21
C ALA A 94 15.12 12.84 -25.14
N ASP A 95 14.75 14.12 -25.13
CA ASP A 95 15.57 15.16 -25.74
C ASP A 95 16.34 15.86 -24.63
N VAL A 96 17.55 15.33 -24.41
CA VAL A 96 18.58 15.91 -23.57
C VAL A 96 19.20 17.03 -24.38
N SER A 97 18.72 18.27 -24.23
CA SER A 97 19.50 19.49 -24.54
C SER A 97 18.77 20.78 -24.19
N ARG A 98 19.38 21.52 -23.26
CA ARG A 98 19.42 22.99 -23.07
C ARG A 98 18.88 23.47 -21.72
N ALA A 99 19.86 23.71 -20.85
CA ALA A 99 19.85 24.87 -19.99
C ALA A 99 19.79 26.13 -20.86
N ASP A 100 18.85 27.03 -20.57
CA ASP A 100 19.07 28.47 -20.71
C ASP A 100 18.16 29.21 -19.73
N GLY A 101 18.79 30.07 -18.95
CA GLY A 101 18.17 30.79 -17.85
C GLY A 101 17.26 31.91 -18.32
N ARG A 102 16.12 32.05 -17.65
CA ARG A 102 15.51 33.36 -17.43
C ARG A 102 14.64 33.35 -16.18
N ALA A 103 15.02 34.21 -15.24
CA ALA A 103 14.25 34.52 -14.05
C ALA A 103 12.89 35.11 -14.46
N ALA A 104 11.82 34.63 -13.83
CA ALA A 104 10.52 35.30 -13.82
C ALA A 104 10.02 35.31 -12.37
N ASP A 105 9.75 36.52 -11.90
CA ASP A 105 9.37 36.89 -10.54
C ASP A 105 8.13 36.16 -10.03
N ALA A 106 8.23 35.61 -8.83
CA ALA A 106 7.10 35.11 -8.05
C ALA A 106 7.01 35.86 -6.72
N SER A 107 6.23 36.94 -6.72
CA SER A 107 5.75 37.59 -5.49
C SER A 107 4.33 37.12 -5.17
N SER A 108 4.14 36.70 -3.90
CA SER A 108 2.88 36.50 -3.14
C SER A 108 2.35 35.06 -2.95
N PRO A 109 1.78 34.75 -1.77
CA PRO A 109 2.44 33.85 -0.82
C PRO A 109 1.62 32.60 -0.46
N GLY A 110 2.28 31.45 -0.42
CA GLY A 110 1.74 30.19 0.07
C GLY A 110 2.78 29.43 0.87
N LYS A 111 3.25 30.01 1.98
CA LYS A 111 4.07 29.28 2.96
C LYS A 111 3.18 28.24 3.65
N ASN A 112 3.45 26.97 3.37
CA ASN A 112 3.53 25.87 4.35
C ASN A 112 3.84 24.55 3.63
N PHE A 113 5.10 24.32 3.27
CA PHE A 113 5.62 22.97 3.08
C PHE A 113 6.99 22.90 3.75
N GLY A 114 7.00 22.34 4.96
CA GLY A 114 8.23 22.06 5.69
C GLY A 114 8.92 20.82 5.14
N GLU A 115 10.23 20.95 4.96
CA GLU A 115 11.30 19.96 4.87
C GLU A 115 10.94 18.46 5.02
N GLY A 116 11.25 17.70 3.96
CA GLY A 116 11.04 16.26 3.80
C GLY A 116 10.36 16.01 2.47
N GLY A 117 11.07 15.49 1.46
CA GLY A 117 10.57 15.35 0.09
C GLY A 117 9.18 14.69 0.06
N LEU A 118 8.13 15.48 -0.18
CA LEU A 118 6.75 15.03 -0.06
C LEU A 118 6.41 14.13 -1.25
N GLU A 119 5.94 12.91 -0.96
CA GLU A 119 5.38 12.01 -1.98
C GLU A 119 4.25 12.70 -2.78
N PRO A 120 3.95 12.25 -4.01
CA PRO A 120 2.82 12.74 -4.77
C PRO A 120 1.51 12.67 -3.97
N VAL A 121 0.65 13.67 -4.13
CA VAL A 121 -0.63 13.79 -3.42
C VAL A 121 -1.56 12.58 -3.61
N PHE A 122 -1.40 11.82 -4.70
CA PHE A 122 -2.19 10.63 -5.01
C PHE A 122 -1.59 9.32 -4.45
N ALA A 123 -0.42 9.36 -3.81
CA ALA A 123 0.29 8.16 -3.37
C ALA A 123 -0.52 7.32 -2.37
N GLY A 124 -1.29 7.96 -1.49
CA GLY A 124 -2.21 7.27 -0.57
C GLY A 124 -3.29 6.48 -1.31
N ALA A 125 -4.01 7.14 -2.23
CA ALA A 125 -5.02 6.49 -3.08
C ALA A 125 -4.43 5.36 -3.94
N LEU A 126 -3.22 5.54 -4.48
CA LEU A 126 -2.51 4.49 -5.24
C LEU A 126 -2.27 3.25 -4.38
N ARG A 127 -1.72 3.44 -3.17
CA ARG A 127 -1.48 2.36 -2.23
C ARG A 127 -2.75 1.61 -1.86
N GLN A 128 -3.81 2.32 -1.50
CA GLN A 128 -5.06 1.67 -1.09
C GLN A 128 -5.75 0.95 -2.27
N ARG A 129 -5.64 1.48 -3.50
CA ARG A 129 -6.12 0.77 -4.71
C ARG A 129 -5.33 -0.51 -4.96
N LEU A 130 -4.02 -0.48 -4.80
CA LEU A 130 -3.17 -1.67 -4.93
C LEU A 130 -3.42 -2.67 -3.79
N ALA A 131 -3.70 -2.19 -2.57
CA ALA A 131 -4.09 -3.03 -1.44
C ALA A 131 -5.38 -3.79 -1.72
N LEU A 132 -6.38 -3.12 -2.29
CA LEU A 132 -7.62 -3.75 -2.71
C LEU A 132 -7.37 -4.82 -3.80
N ARG A 133 -6.56 -4.51 -4.83
CA ARG A 133 -6.21 -5.48 -5.89
C ARG A 133 -5.45 -6.69 -5.35
N ALA A 134 -4.51 -6.46 -4.44
CA ALA A 134 -3.76 -7.53 -3.78
C ALA A 134 -4.71 -8.41 -2.94
N ALA A 135 -5.62 -7.80 -2.18
CA ALA A 135 -6.62 -8.51 -1.41
C ALA A 135 -7.55 -9.36 -2.30
N THR A 136 -8.02 -8.83 -3.43
CA THR A 136 -8.82 -9.60 -4.40
C THR A 136 -8.04 -10.76 -5.01
N ALA A 137 -6.76 -10.57 -5.35
CA ALA A 137 -5.92 -11.65 -5.84
C ALA A 137 -5.66 -12.73 -4.77
N CYS A 138 -5.42 -12.32 -3.52
CA CYS A 138 -5.28 -13.22 -2.38
C CYS A 138 -6.59 -13.96 -2.05
N ALA A 139 -7.74 -13.31 -2.17
CA ALA A 139 -9.04 -13.95 -2.07
C ALA A 139 -9.20 -15.07 -3.11
N ALA A 140 -8.76 -14.83 -4.35
CA ALA A 140 -8.74 -15.87 -5.38
C ALA A 140 -7.77 -17.03 -5.05
N ILE A 141 -6.58 -16.74 -4.50
CA ILE A 141 -5.65 -17.77 -4.01
C ILE A 141 -6.31 -18.63 -2.91
N ALA A 142 -6.98 -17.99 -1.96
CA ALA A 142 -7.73 -18.61 -0.87
C ALA A 142 -9.09 -19.19 -1.31
N ARG A 143 -9.43 -19.14 -2.60
CA ARG A 143 -10.69 -19.64 -3.19
C ARG A 143 -11.96 -18.99 -2.62
N LEU A 144 -11.85 -17.76 -2.15
CA LEU A 144 -12.97 -16.92 -1.75
C LEU A 144 -13.62 -16.29 -2.98
N ARG A 145 -14.92 -16.01 -2.90
CA ARG A 145 -15.72 -15.40 -3.99
C ARG A 145 -15.86 -13.88 -3.87
N GLU A 146 -15.21 -13.27 -2.89
CA GLU A 146 -15.29 -11.83 -2.63
C GLU A 146 -14.48 -11.05 -3.68
N ASP A 147 -15.17 -10.18 -4.44
CA ASP A 147 -14.57 -9.28 -5.43
C ASP A 147 -14.23 -7.90 -4.83
N GLU A 148 -13.69 -6.98 -5.64
CA GLU A 148 -13.38 -5.61 -5.16
C GLU A 148 -14.58 -4.91 -4.51
N GLY A 149 -15.80 -5.13 -5.01
CA GLY A 149 -17.00 -4.52 -4.48
C GLY A 149 -17.34 -5.06 -3.09
N ALA A 150 -17.32 -6.39 -2.94
CA ALA A 150 -17.54 -7.05 -1.66
C ALA A 150 -16.49 -6.63 -0.61
N LEU A 151 -15.21 -6.52 -1.01
CA LEU A 151 -14.13 -6.10 -0.10
C LEU A 151 -14.24 -4.64 0.34
N ARG A 152 -14.69 -3.75 -0.56
CA ARG A 152 -15.00 -2.35 -0.20
C ARG A 152 -16.17 -2.27 0.77
N ASP A 153 -17.20 -3.08 0.56
CA ASP A 153 -18.37 -3.13 1.43
C ASP A 153 -18.01 -3.66 2.82
N ALA A 154 -17.19 -4.71 2.89
CA ALA A 154 -16.68 -5.25 4.14
C ALA A 154 -15.88 -4.21 4.95
N GLU A 155 -15.16 -3.30 4.30
CA GLU A 155 -14.40 -2.23 4.97
C GLU A 155 -15.27 -1.01 5.34
N HIS A 156 -16.16 -0.58 4.45
CA HIS A 156 -16.83 0.73 4.58
C HIS A 156 -18.26 0.66 5.11
N LEU A 157 -18.90 -0.50 5.05
CA LEU A 157 -20.28 -0.71 5.47
C LEU A 157 -20.43 -1.69 6.63
N ALA A 158 -19.37 -2.39 7.02
CA ALA A 158 -19.41 -3.22 8.21
C ALA A 158 -19.77 -2.40 9.45
N GLY A 159 -20.62 -2.98 10.31
CA GLY A 159 -20.92 -2.40 11.61
C GLY A 159 -19.64 -2.36 12.45
N PHE A 160 -19.57 -1.39 13.37
CA PHE A 160 -18.37 -1.18 14.22
C PHE A 160 -17.95 -2.44 15.00
N ASP A 161 -18.92 -3.23 15.46
CA ASP A 161 -18.69 -4.47 16.22
C ASP A 161 -18.76 -5.74 15.35
N ALA A 162 -18.90 -5.61 14.03
CA ALA A 162 -19.01 -6.77 13.15
C ALA A 162 -17.62 -7.41 12.93
N ALA A 163 -17.53 -8.72 13.17
CA ALA A 163 -16.33 -9.46 12.83
C ALA A 163 -16.08 -9.40 11.31
N PRO A 164 -14.84 -9.12 10.85
CA PRO A 164 -14.53 -9.07 9.43
C PRO A 164 -14.70 -10.45 8.79
N THR A 165 -15.29 -10.47 7.59
CA THR A 165 -15.32 -11.67 6.72
C THR A 165 -13.89 -12.14 6.41
N PRO A 166 -13.68 -13.40 5.98
CA PRO A 166 -12.36 -13.85 5.54
C PRO A 166 -11.71 -12.92 4.51
N GLY A 167 -12.44 -12.49 3.47
CA GLY A 167 -11.95 -11.49 2.51
C GLY A 167 -11.74 -10.12 3.14
N GLY A 168 -12.60 -9.68 4.06
CA GLY A 168 -12.42 -8.47 4.84
C GLY A 168 -11.11 -8.46 5.65
N ARG A 169 -10.72 -9.60 6.23
CA ARG A 169 -9.42 -9.75 6.90
C ARG A 169 -8.25 -9.63 5.93
N LEU A 170 -8.34 -10.26 4.75
CA LEU A 170 -7.35 -10.09 3.67
C LEU A 170 -7.23 -8.62 3.23
N HIS A 171 -8.36 -7.93 3.06
CA HIS A 171 -8.35 -6.51 2.71
C HIS A 171 -7.68 -5.70 3.82
N ARG A 172 -8.00 -5.96 5.10
CA ARG A 172 -7.37 -5.29 6.23
C ARG A 172 -5.86 -5.51 6.32
N LEU A 173 -5.37 -6.73 6.06
CA LEU A 173 -3.93 -7.04 5.96
C LEU A 173 -3.22 -6.07 5.01
N TRP A 174 -3.73 -5.98 3.78
CA TRP A 174 -3.12 -5.15 2.73
C TRP A 174 -3.32 -3.66 2.96
N ARG A 175 -4.42 -3.23 3.59
CA ARG A 175 -4.60 -1.82 3.98
C ARG A 175 -3.58 -1.41 5.04
N LEU A 176 -3.40 -2.21 6.09
CA LEU A 176 -2.41 -1.95 7.15
C LEU A 176 -0.98 -1.93 6.62
N PHE A 177 -0.65 -2.81 5.68
CA PHE A 177 0.64 -2.87 5.01
C PHE A 177 1.08 -1.56 4.36
N THR A 178 0.14 -0.80 3.81
CA THR A 178 0.43 0.46 3.12
C THR A 178 0.68 1.65 4.05
N THR A 179 0.61 1.43 5.36
CA THR A 179 0.82 2.48 6.35
C THR A 179 2.32 2.74 6.52
N PRO A 180 2.78 4.00 6.55
CA PRO A 180 4.16 4.30 6.88
C PRO A 180 4.50 3.73 8.27
N SER A 181 5.46 2.80 8.33
CA SER A 181 5.97 2.25 9.59
C SER A 181 7.45 2.61 9.71
N VAL A 182 7.84 3.18 10.86
CA VAL A 182 9.24 3.53 11.12
C VAL A 182 10.11 2.28 11.22
N ARG A 183 9.53 1.16 11.69
CA ARG A 183 10.19 -0.14 11.79
C ARG A 183 9.17 -1.27 11.73
N LEU A 184 9.53 -2.37 11.06
CA LEU A 184 8.84 -3.64 11.19
C LEU A 184 9.34 -4.34 12.46
N ASP A 185 8.45 -4.67 13.37
CA ASP A 185 8.77 -5.45 14.56
C ASP A 185 7.82 -6.65 14.68
N ALA A 186 8.09 -7.51 15.66
CA ALA A 186 7.30 -8.71 15.90
C ALA A 186 5.81 -8.42 16.18
N ARG A 187 5.47 -7.25 16.72
CA ARG A 187 4.07 -6.87 16.98
C ARG A 187 3.35 -6.52 15.69
N VAL A 188 4.00 -5.77 14.80
CA VAL A 188 3.45 -5.48 13.46
C VAL A 188 3.26 -6.77 12.66
N VAL A 189 4.26 -7.66 12.70
CA VAL A 189 4.17 -8.99 12.06
C VAL A 189 3.02 -9.80 12.65
N ARG A 190 2.84 -9.78 13.98
CA ARG A 190 1.72 -10.45 14.65
C ARG A 190 0.36 -9.93 14.19
N VAL A 191 0.16 -8.61 14.16
CA VAL A 191 -1.11 -8.02 13.70
C VAL A 191 -1.42 -8.41 12.25
N ALA A 192 -0.41 -8.48 11.38
CA ALA A 192 -0.56 -8.96 10.02
C ALA A 192 -0.90 -10.45 9.97
N ALA A 193 -0.23 -11.27 10.78
CA ALA A 193 -0.47 -12.70 10.88
C ALA A 193 -1.88 -13.04 11.40
N ASP A 194 -2.41 -12.26 12.34
CA ASP A 194 -3.77 -12.41 12.87
C ASP A 194 -4.84 -12.13 11.79
N CYS A 195 -4.52 -11.33 10.77
CA CYS A 195 -5.42 -11.14 9.61
C CYS A 195 -5.50 -12.39 8.71
N LEU A 196 -4.58 -13.33 8.86
CA LEU A 196 -4.47 -14.58 8.10
C LEU A 196 -4.76 -15.81 8.97
N ASP A 197 -5.26 -15.61 10.20
CA ASP A 197 -5.52 -16.68 11.18
C ASP A 197 -4.29 -17.61 11.40
N LEU A 198 -3.07 -17.05 11.26
CA LEU A 198 -1.85 -17.83 11.43
C LEU A 198 -1.67 -18.25 12.89
N PRO A 199 -1.06 -19.42 13.16
CA PRO A 199 -0.89 -19.91 14.52
C PRO A 199 -0.20 -18.91 15.46
N PRO A 200 -0.60 -18.85 16.75
CA PRO A 200 0.10 -18.03 17.75
C PRO A 200 1.59 -18.34 17.86
N ALA A 201 1.98 -19.58 17.57
CA ALA A 201 3.35 -20.07 17.69
C ALA A 201 4.30 -19.63 16.56
N ILE A 202 3.84 -18.94 15.51
CA ILE A 202 4.76 -18.46 14.46
C ILE A 202 5.83 -17.52 15.05
N ASP A 203 7.05 -17.66 14.56
CA ASP A 203 8.17 -16.86 15.04
C ASP A 203 8.18 -15.47 14.37
N CYS A 204 7.42 -14.54 14.95
CA CYS A 204 7.36 -13.16 14.47
C CYS A 204 8.69 -12.41 14.61
N GLU A 205 9.55 -12.80 15.55
CA GLU A 205 10.87 -12.18 15.71
C GLU A 205 11.79 -12.59 14.56
N ALA A 206 11.84 -13.90 14.25
CA ALA A 206 12.59 -14.41 13.12
C ALA A 206 12.11 -13.82 11.79
N LEU A 207 10.79 -13.67 11.59
CA LEU A 207 10.24 -13.02 10.40
C LEU A 207 10.64 -11.55 10.27
N ALA A 208 10.61 -10.79 11.38
CA ALA A 208 11.06 -9.40 11.38
C ALA A 208 12.57 -9.28 11.13
N ALA A 209 13.37 -10.14 11.76
CA ALA A 209 14.82 -10.21 11.57
C ALA A 209 15.19 -10.58 10.12
N LEU A 210 14.48 -11.54 9.51
CA LEU A 210 14.66 -11.93 8.12
C LEU A 210 14.55 -10.75 7.15
N VAL A 211 13.56 -9.86 7.38
CA VAL A 211 13.39 -8.63 6.59
C VAL A 211 14.54 -7.67 6.82
N ASP A 212 14.96 -7.45 8.08
CA ASP A 212 16.05 -6.53 8.43
C ASP A 212 17.39 -6.98 7.84
N GLU A 213 17.76 -8.25 7.99
CA GLU A 213 19.01 -8.81 7.47
C GLU A 213 19.12 -8.69 5.95
N ARG A 214 18.06 -9.08 5.24
CA ARG A 214 18.05 -9.15 3.77
C ARG A 214 17.79 -7.81 3.09
N SER A 215 17.48 -6.77 3.86
CA SER A 215 17.37 -5.40 3.36
C SER A 215 18.72 -4.75 3.02
N THR A 216 19.86 -5.41 3.25
CA THR A 216 21.19 -4.75 3.21
C THR A 216 22.13 -5.11 2.05
N ALA A 217 22.06 -6.31 1.45
CA ALA A 217 23.20 -6.83 0.66
C ALA A 217 22.91 -7.34 -0.78
N GLU A 218 21.72 -7.15 -1.34
CA GLU A 218 21.35 -7.75 -2.65
C GLU A 218 20.58 -6.79 -3.59
N ASN A 219 20.44 -7.20 -4.87
CA ASN A 219 19.48 -6.61 -5.81
C ASN A 219 18.07 -6.63 -5.18
N PRO A 220 17.29 -5.52 -5.24
CA PRO A 220 15.97 -5.45 -4.60
C PRO A 220 15.00 -6.58 -4.99
N LEU A 221 15.04 -7.02 -6.26
CA LEU A 221 14.19 -8.11 -6.77
C LEU A 221 14.57 -9.46 -6.16
N ASN A 222 15.87 -9.77 -6.13
CA ASN A 222 16.37 -11.02 -5.56
C ASN A 222 16.11 -11.08 -4.06
N ALA A 223 16.31 -9.95 -3.35
CA ALA A 223 16.02 -9.86 -1.93
C ALA A 223 14.53 -10.13 -1.64
N ALA A 224 13.64 -9.55 -2.43
CA ALA A 224 12.20 -9.75 -2.28
C ALA A 224 11.78 -11.20 -2.57
N ALA A 225 12.26 -11.80 -3.66
CA ALA A 225 11.96 -13.20 -4.00
C ALA A 225 12.51 -14.18 -2.94
N ARG A 226 13.76 -13.99 -2.51
CA ARG A 226 14.42 -14.80 -1.49
C ARG A 226 13.72 -14.72 -0.14
N VAL A 227 13.38 -13.53 0.33
CA VAL A 227 12.67 -13.38 1.61
C VAL A 227 11.29 -14.01 1.54
N SER A 228 10.58 -13.89 0.42
CA SER A 228 9.31 -14.59 0.20
C SER A 228 9.45 -16.10 0.39
N ALA A 229 10.44 -16.72 -0.27
CA ALA A 229 10.68 -18.16 -0.17
C ALA A 229 11.12 -18.59 1.24
N LEU A 230 12.01 -17.83 1.88
CA LEU A 230 12.50 -18.13 3.23
C LEU A 230 11.42 -17.96 4.30
N ALA A 231 10.52 -16.98 4.15
CA ALA A 231 9.43 -16.75 5.10
C ALA A 231 8.52 -17.98 5.20
N LEU A 232 8.31 -18.74 4.12
CA LEU A 232 7.55 -20.00 4.18
C LEU A 232 8.13 -21.00 5.18
N GLY A 233 9.45 -21.11 5.25
CA GLY A 233 10.12 -22.00 6.20
C GLY A 233 9.93 -21.58 7.67
N VAL A 234 9.80 -20.28 7.92
CA VAL A 234 9.58 -19.73 9.28
C VAL A 234 8.11 -19.82 9.69
N ILE A 235 7.18 -19.65 8.74
CA ILE A 235 5.73 -19.74 9.00
C ILE A 235 5.32 -21.18 9.40
N GLY A 236 6.04 -22.19 8.90
CA GLY A 236 5.86 -23.59 9.32
C GLY A 236 4.52 -24.19 8.87
N ASP A 237 3.87 -24.96 9.74
CA ASP A 237 2.68 -25.80 9.45
C ASP A 237 1.36 -25.02 9.26
N ALA A 238 1.41 -23.74 8.95
CA ALA A 238 0.20 -22.97 8.66
C ALA A 238 -0.50 -23.46 7.39
N ALA A 239 -1.78 -23.10 7.23
CA ALA A 239 -2.51 -23.39 6.01
C ALA A 239 -1.77 -22.83 4.78
N GLN A 240 -1.67 -23.64 3.72
CA GLN A 240 -0.80 -23.34 2.58
C GLN A 240 -1.08 -21.98 1.94
N PHE A 241 -2.35 -21.60 1.78
CA PHE A 241 -2.72 -20.33 1.15
C PHE A 241 -2.36 -19.13 2.03
N ASP A 242 -2.55 -19.22 3.35
CA ASP A 242 -2.23 -18.15 4.29
C ASP A 242 -0.72 -17.93 4.39
N ALA A 243 0.05 -19.02 4.50
CA ALA A 243 1.50 -18.97 4.46
C ALA A 243 2.02 -18.35 3.16
N GLU A 244 1.41 -18.72 2.03
CA GLU A 244 1.77 -18.17 0.73
C GLU A 244 1.45 -16.68 0.62
N ILE A 245 0.25 -16.25 1.02
CA ILE A 245 -0.14 -14.83 1.01
C ILE A 245 0.82 -14.02 1.86
N PHE A 246 1.21 -14.53 3.03
CA PHE A 246 2.13 -13.84 3.91
C PHE A 246 3.56 -13.77 3.33
N ALA A 247 4.01 -14.84 2.66
CA ALA A 247 5.26 -14.82 1.92
C ALA A 247 5.28 -13.76 0.81
N LEU A 248 4.17 -13.55 0.08
CA LEU A 248 4.07 -12.48 -0.93
C LEU A 248 4.12 -11.09 -0.28
N TRP A 249 3.48 -10.94 0.89
CA TRP A 249 3.47 -9.71 1.68
C TRP A 249 4.89 -9.31 2.12
N PHE A 250 5.71 -10.27 2.58
CA PHE A 250 7.10 -10.03 2.94
C PHE A 250 7.98 -9.62 1.75
N ALA A 251 7.70 -10.13 0.55
CA ALA A 251 8.43 -9.75 -0.66
C ALA A 251 8.33 -8.25 -0.91
N ASP A 252 7.11 -7.72 -0.89
CA ASP A 252 6.85 -6.31 -1.16
C ASP A 252 7.35 -5.40 -0.01
N LEU A 253 7.39 -5.90 1.24
CA LEU A 253 8.02 -5.19 2.37
C LEU A 253 9.52 -4.96 2.16
N VAL A 254 10.25 -6.03 1.83
CA VAL A 254 11.69 -5.96 1.61
C VAL A 254 12.00 -5.06 0.43
N LEU A 255 11.20 -5.16 -0.64
CA LEU A 255 11.32 -4.27 -1.79
C LEU A 255 11.19 -2.80 -1.37
N ALA A 256 10.15 -2.47 -0.59
CA ALA A 256 9.94 -1.11 -0.10
C ALA A 256 11.11 -0.60 0.78
N ARG A 257 11.69 -1.46 1.64
CA ARG A 257 12.87 -1.11 2.44
C ARG A 257 14.11 -0.91 1.57
N ARG A 258 14.35 -1.80 0.60
CA ARG A 258 15.48 -1.70 -0.35
C ARG A 258 15.40 -0.44 -1.20
N LEU A 259 14.19 -0.05 -1.61
CA LEU A 259 13.95 1.17 -2.35
C LEU A 259 13.71 2.37 -1.44
N ALA A 260 13.82 2.26 -0.11
CA ALA A 260 13.58 3.36 0.82
C ALA A 260 12.27 4.15 0.53
N TRP A 261 11.19 3.43 0.20
CA TRP A 261 9.86 4.02 0.05
C TRP A 261 9.30 4.41 1.41
N GLN A 262 8.56 5.52 1.48
CA GLN A 262 7.98 6.00 2.73
C GLN A 262 6.97 5.00 3.31
N ALA A 263 6.23 4.33 2.44
CA ALA A 263 5.42 3.18 2.80
C ALA A 263 5.37 2.15 1.65
N PRO A 264 5.16 0.87 1.98
CA PRO A 264 5.12 -0.20 0.99
C PRO A 264 4.02 -0.06 -0.07
N LEU A 265 4.25 -0.67 -1.23
CA LEU A 265 3.26 -0.81 -2.31
C LEU A 265 2.99 -2.30 -2.57
N PRO A 266 1.72 -2.75 -2.53
CA PRO A 266 1.37 -4.11 -2.92
C PRO A 266 1.61 -4.28 -4.42
N LEU A 267 2.52 -5.16 -4.80
CA LEU A 267 2.91 -5.39 -6.18
C LEU A 267 2.80 -6.86 -6.53
N LEU A 268 3.55 -7.73 -5.85
CA LEU A 268 3.69 -9.12 -6.25
C LEU A 268 2.34 -9.87 -6.27
N ALA A 269 1.56 -9.72 -5.19
CA ALA A 269 0.24 -10.34 -5.07
C ALA A 269 -0.74 -9.88 -6.16
N THR A 270 -0.61 -8.65 -6.66
CA THR A 270 -1.56 -8.08 -7.65
C THR A 270 -1.49 -8.75 -9.01
N THR A 271 -0.38 -9.43 -9.34
CA THR A 271 -0.13 -9.99 -10.67
C THR A 271 0.22 -11.46 -10.69
N ILE A 272 0.59 -12.07 -9.56
CA ILE A 272 1.05 -13.47 -9.54
C ILE A 272 -0.01 -14.47 -10.02
N THR A 273 -1.30 -14.11 -9.91
CA THR A 273 -2.43 -14.92 -10.40
C THR A 273 -2.78 -14.68 -11.86
N HIS A 274 -2.14 -13.70 -12.53
CA HIS A 274 -2.44 -13.34 -13.90
C HIS A 274 -2.12 -14.51 -14.87
N PRO A 275 -2.96 -14.79 -15.88
CA PRO A 275 -2.75 -15.93 -16.78
C PRO A 275 -1.37 -15.98 -17.47
N SER A 276 -0.77 -14.82 -17.76
CA SER A 276 0.57 -14.76 -18.37
C SER A 276 1.72 -15.15 -17.43
N MET A 277 1.45 -15.31 -16.12
CA MET A 277 2.41 -15.81 -15.14
C MET A 277 2.43 -17.34 -15.08
N ARG A 278 1.50 -18.03 -15.74
CA ARG A 278 1.50 -19.50 -15.74
C ARG A 278 2.82 -20.04 -16.30
N THR A 279 3.37 -21.03 -15.63
CA THR A 279 4.59 -21.74 -16.06
C THR A 279 4.30 -22.61 -17.28
N ALA A 280 5.33 -23.21 -17.87
CA ALA A 280 5.17 -24.14 -19.00
C ALA A 280 4.20 -25.30 -18.69
N THR A 281 4.06 -25.67 -17.41
CA THR A 281 3.11 -26.69 -16.94
C THR A 281 1.67 -26.19 -16.81
N GLY A 282 1.40 -24.93 -17.15
CA GLY A 282 0.09 -24.27 -17.00
C GLY A 282 -0.27 -23.93 -15.56
N ARG A 283 0.63 -24.19 -14.59
CA ARG A 283 0.40 -23.89 -13.17
C ARG A 283 0.82 -22.47 -12.82
N ARG A 284 0.19 -21.88 -11.81
CA ARG A 284 0.64 -20.60 -11.23
C ARG A 284 1.94 -20.81 -10.44
N PRO A 285 2.95 -19.94 -10.60
CA PRO A 285 4.19 -19.99 -9.83
C PRO A 285 3.95 -19.65 -8.36
N ARG A 286 4.73 -20.25 -7.47
CA ARG A 286 4.65 -20.10 -6.00
C ARG A 286 6.02 -19.84 -5.39
N PRO A 287 6.09 -19.25 -4.19
CA PRO A 287 7.36 -19.03 -3.50
C PRO A 287 8.16 -20.29 -3.18
N SER A 288 7.54 -21.47 -3.22
CA SER A 288 8.19 -22.77 -3.05
C SER A 288 8.86 -23.32 -4.32
N ASP A 289 8.61 -22.70 -5.48
CA ASP A 289 9.07 -23.23 -6.77
C ASP A 289 10.56 -22.89 -7.00
N ALA A 290 11.29 -23.79 -7.69
CA ALA A 290 12.73 -23.62 -7.91
C ALA A 290 13.07 -22.39 -8.79
N ASP A 291 12.16 -22.00 -9.69
CA ASP A 291 12.26 -20.84 -10.57
C ASP A 291 11.54 -19.60 -10.00
N TRP A 292 11.30 -19.57 -8.69
CA TRP A 292 10.57 -18.48 -8.02
C TRP A 292 11.19 -17.11 -8.27
N ASP A 293 12.52 -16.99 -8.23
CA ASP A 293 13.21 -15.71 -8.46
C ASP A 293 12.85 -15.09 -9.82
N LEU A 294 12.81 -15.92 -10.87
CA LEU A 294 12.43 -15.48 -12.21
C LEU A 294 10.94 -15.13 -12.30
N SER A 295 10.09 -15.95 -11.69
CA SER A 295 8.63 -15.73 -11.66
C SER A 295 8.26 -14.45 -10.89
N ALA A 296 8.90 -14.21 -9.74
CA ALA A 296 8.73 -13.01 -8.94
C ALA A 296 9.20 -11.77 -9.70
N ALA A 297 10.37 -11.82 -10.36
CA ALA A 297 10.84 -10.71 -11.19
C ALA A 297 9.86 -10.39 -12.33
N ARG A 298 9.35 -11.40 -13.03
CA ARG A 298 8.34 -11.24 -14.10
C ARG A 298 7.04 -10.62 -13.58
N ALA A 299 6.55 -11.10 -12.44
CA ALA A 299 5.35 -10.57 -11.81
C ALA A 299 5.56 -9.12 -11.35
N MET A 300 6.69 -8.80 -10.71
CA MET A 300 7.02 -7.43 -10.33
C MET A 300 7.17 -6.48 -11.52
N ALA A 301 7.76 -6.92 -12.64
CA ALA A 301 7.82 -6.11 -13.86
C ALA A 301 6.42 -5.70 -14.33
N ARG A 302 5.50 -6.67 -14.38
CA ARG A 302 4.12 -6.45 -14.76
C ARG A 302 3.40 -5.55 -13.74
N ALA A 303 3.53 -5.85 -12.45
CA ALA A 303 2.90 -5.08 -11.38
C ALA A 303 3.36 -3.62 -11.41
N ALA A 304 4.64 -3.37 -11.62
CA ALA A 304 5.20 -2.03 -11.72
C ALA A 304 4.63 -1.25 -12.91
N GLN A 305 4.49 -1.90 -14.08
CA GLN A 305 3.87 -1.28 -15.27
C GLN A 305 2.39 -0.95 -15.05
N GLU A 306 1.62 -1.90 -14.51
CA GLU A 306 0.20 -1.68 -14.20
C GLU A 306 0.00 -0.60 -13.12
N SER A 307 0.90 -0.55 -12.14
CA SER A 307 0.92 0.46 -11.08
C SER A 307 1.30 1.84 -11.60
N TYR A 308 2.24 1.93 -12.54
CA TYR A 308 2.61 3.18 -13.19
C TYR A 308 1.44 3.76 -14.00
N ALA A 309 0.74 2.93 -14.77
CA ALA A 309 -0.46 3.35 -15.50
C ALA A 309 -1.56 3.83 -14.55
N LEU A 310 -1.80 3.10 -13.46
CA LEU A 310 -2.77 3.48 -12.42
C LEU A 310 -2.37 4.81 -11.75
N ALA A 311 -1.09 4.99 -11.43
CA ALA A 311 -0.57 6.20 -10.82
C ALA A 311 -0.73 7.43 -11.73
N THR A 312 -0.54 7.27 -13.04
CA THR A 312 -0.76 8.34 -14.03
C THR A 312 -2.23 8.78 -14.05
N GLU A 313 -3.17 7.82 -14.04
CA GLU A 313 -4.59 8.15 -13.98
C GLU A 313 -4.97 8.83 -12.64
N LEU A 314 -4.46 8.31 -11.51
CA LEU A 314 -4.71 8.92 -10.21
C LEU A 314 -4.10 10.32 -10.08
N SER A 315 -2.93 10.57 -10.70
CA SER A 315 -2.34 11.90 -10.79
C SER A 315 -3.29 12.87 -11.49
N ARG A 316 -3.76 12.52 -12.69
CA ARG A 316 -4.73 13.34 -13.43
C ARG A 316 -6.01 13.60 -12.63
N ARG A 317 -6.55 12.57 -11.97
CA ARG A 317 -7.78 12.68 -11.15
C ARG A 317 -7.57 13.53 -9.90
N SER A 318 -6.41 13.40 -9.25
CA SER A 318 -6.03 14.25 -8.12
C SER A 318 -5.89 15.72 -8.52
N ASN A 319 -5.32 16.01 -9.70
CA ASN A 319 -5.22 17.37 -10.23
C ASN A 319 -6.61 17.98 -10.49
N ILE A 320 -7.55 17.21 -11.04
CA ILE A 320 -8.94 17.65 -11.20
C ILE A 320 -9.54 17.96 -9.82
N LEU A 321 -9.42 17.05 -8.85
CA LEU A 321 -9.94 17.23 -7.49
C LEU A 321 -9.39 18.51 -6.83
N LEU A 322 -8.08 18.73 -6.91
CA LEU A 322 -7.43 19.91 -6.35
C LEU A 322 -7.85 21.20 -7.07
N SER A 323 -8.05 21.17 -8.39
CA SER A 323 -8.53 22.34 -9.16
C SER A 323 -9.97 22.76 -8.79
N VAL A 324 -10.80 21.81 -8.33
CA VAL A 324 -12.17 22.09 -7.91
C VAL A 324 -12.30 22.39 -6.42
N ALA A 325 -11.29 22.04 -5.61
CA ALA A 325 -11.33 22.23 -4.16
C ALA A 325 -11.68 23.68 -3.73
N PRO A 326 -11.15 24.75 -4.37
CA PRO A 326 -11.54 26.13 -4.07
C PRO A 326 -13.01 26.47 -4.38
N LYS A 327 -13.67 25.69 -5.25
CA LYS A 327 -15.08 25.89 -5.65
C LYS A 327 -16.05 25.28 -4.63
N LEU A 328 -15.54 24.55 -3.63
CA LEU A 328 -16.35 23.89 -2.61
C LEU A 328 -16.71 24.90 -1.51
N ARG A 329 -18.00 25.23 -1.41
CA ARG A 329 -18.50 26.22 -0.44
C ARG A 329 -18.44 25.75 1.02
N ALA A 330 -18.25 24.46 1.26
CA ALA A 330 -18.24 23.89 2.61
C ALA A 330 -16.90 24.11 3.31
N LYS A 331 -16.91 24.82 4.44
CA LYS A 331 -15.72 25.15 5.25
C LYS A 331 -14.86 23.93 5.63
N LYS A 332 -15.46 22.74 5.71
CA LYS A 332 -14.81 21.47 6.10
C LYS A 332 -14.53 20.55 4.91
N ALA A 333 -14.71 21.01 3.67
CA ALA A 333 -14.48 20.22 2.45
C ALA A 333 -13.03 19.75 2.30
N ALA A 334 -12.06 20.52 2.79
CA ALA A 334 -10.64 20.16 2.74
C ALA A 334 -10.36 18.78 3.35
N ARG A 335 -11.00 18.45 4.47
CA ARG A 335 -10.85 17.12 5.10
C ARG A 335 -11.37 15.98 4.21
N VAL A 336 -12.43 16.22 3.45
CA VAL A 336 -12.99 15.22 2.52
C VAL A 336 -12.08 15.07 1.29
N VAL A 337 -11.48 16.16 0.83
CA VAL A 337 -10.45 16.13 -0.22
C VAL A 337 -9.24 15.31 0.24
N ASP A 338 -8.74 15.53 1.46
CA ASP A 338 -7.63 14.76 2.03
C ASP A 338 -7.97 13.25 2.09
N LEU A 339 -9.19 12.89 2.48
CA LEU A 339 -9.63 11.49 2.50
C LEU A 339 -9.65 10.85 1.10
N LEU A 340 -10.12 11.59 0.09
CA LEU A 340 -10.16 11.11 -1.30
C LEU A 340 -8.76 10.92 -1.90
N LEU A 341 -7.78 11.70 -1.44
CA LEU A 341 -6.36 11.57 -1.85
C LEU A 341 -5.64 10.45 -1.09
N ALA A 342 -6.11 10.10 0.11
CA ALA A 342 -5.51 9.11 0.98
C ALA A 342 -6.06 7.69 0.79
N ASP A 343 -7.22 7.51 0.17
CA ASP A 343 -7.93 6.22 0.14
C ASP A 343 -8.43 5.78 -1.24
N ASP A 344 -8.74 4.49 -1.36
CA ASP A 344 -9.34 3.88 -2.55
C ASP A 344 -10.74 4.46 -2.81
N CYS A 345 -11.53 4.55 -1.75
CA CYS A 345 -12.86 5.16 -1.78
C CYS A 345 -13.29 5.68 -0.40
N VAL A 346 -14.34 6.49 -0.42
CA VAL A 346 -14.87 7.17 0.76
C VAL A 346 -16.39 7.06 0.74
N SER A 347 -16.97 6.58 1.86
CA SER A 347 -18.41 6.61 2.08
C SER A 347 -18.85 7.99 2.63
N PRO A 348 -20.06 8.46 2.30
CA PRO A 348 -20.61 9.68 2.89
C PRO A 348 -20.60 9.69 4.42
N THR A 349 -20.88 8.55 5.05
CA THR A 349 -20.86 8.42 6.52
C THR A 349 -19.46 8.65 7.08
N ARG A 350 -18.43 8.01 6.50
CA ARG A 350 -17.04 8.20 6.93
C ARG A 350 -16.56 9.64 6.73
N ALA A 351 -16.92 10.24 5.60
CA ALA A 351 -16.61 11.65 5.33
C ALA A 351 -17.32 12.58 6.34
N ALA A 352 -18.59 12.31 6.66
CA ALA A 352 -19.36 13.07 7.64
C ALA A 352 -18.68 13.02 9.03
N THR A 353 -18.33 11.83 9.51
CA THR A 353 -17.65 11.63 10.79
C THR A 353 -16.28 12.32 10.82
N SER A 354 -15.43 12.11 9.80
CA SER A 354 -14.07 12.65 9.77
C SER A 354 -14.02 14.17 9.64
N ALA A 355 -14.93 14.76 8.86
CA ALA A 355 -15.01 16.21 8.69
C ALA A 355 -15.87 16.89 9.77
N GLY A 356 -16.66 16.13 10.54
CA GLY A 356 -17.70 16.67 11.42
C GLY A 356 -18.75 17.46 10.65
N LEU A 357 -19.18 16.93 9.51
CA LEU A 357 -20.26 17.45 8.67
C LEU A 357 -21.55 16.67 8.97
N SER A 358 -22.70 17.30 8.81
CA SER A 358 -23.96 16.55 8.84
C SER A 358 -24.09 15.68 7.59
N ASP A 359 -24.81 14.57 7.70
CA ASP A 359 -25.14 13.68 6.57
C ASP A 359 -25.63 14.42 5.33
N ARG A 360 -26.55 15.39 5.51
CA ARG A 360 -27.10 16.20 4.42
C ARG A 360 -26.04 17.08 3.77
N ALA A 361 -25.15 17.69 4.55
CA ALA A 361 -24.06 18.51 4.03
C ALA A 361 -23.05 17.65 3.25
N THR A 362 -22.74 16.45 3.74
CA THR A 362 -21.82 15.52 3.09
C THR A 362 -22.39 14.97 1.78
N ARG A 363 -23.67 14.58 1.73
CA ARG A 363 -24.32 14.15 0.48
C ARG A 363 -24.27 15.26 -0.59
N ARG A 364 -24.64 16.49 -0.23
CA ARG A 364 -24.56 17.65 -1.13
C ARG A 364 -23.13 17.95 -1.60
N LEU A 365 -22.13 17.72 -0.74
CA LEU A 365 -20.73 17.88 -1.11
C LEU A 365 -20.31 16.86 -2.17
N PHE A 366 -20.68 15.58 -2.01
CA PHE A 366 -20.42 14.55 -3.01
C PHE A 366 -21.18 14.80 -4.31
N ASP A 367 -22.45 15.21 -4.25
CA ASP A 367 -23.22 15.61 -5.44
C ASP A 367 -22.51 16.73 -6.21
N ARG A 368 -21.97 17.72 -5.49
CA ARG A 368 -21.20 18.81 -6.10
C ARG A 368 -19.87 18.34 -6.70
N LEU A 369 -19.14 17.45 -6.02
CA LEU A 369 -17.88 16.88 -6.52
C LEU A 369 -18.12 16.05 -7.78
N MET A 370 -19.18 15.24 -7.82
CA MET A 370 -19.63 14.49 -8.99
C MET A 370 -19.99 15.42 -10.16
N ALA A 371 -20.80 16.45 -9.90
CA ALA A 371 -21.20 17.42 -10.92
C ALA A 371 -20.01 18.23 -11.49
N LEU A 372 -18.92 18.36 -10.74
CA LEU A 372 -17.67 18.98 -11.17
C LEU A 372 -16.68 17.99 -11.80
N GLY A 373 -17.03 16.71 -11.92
CA GLY A 373 -16.20 15.67 -12.52
C GLY A 373 -14.99 15.24 -11.68
N ALA A 374 -14.94 15.59 -10.39
CA ALA A 374 -13.78 15.39 -9.53
C ALA A 374 -13.71 14.01 -8.87
N VAL A 375 -14.86 13.35 -8.72
CA VAL A 375 -14.97 11.98 -8.18
C VAL A 375 -15.93 11.18 -9.04
N ARG A 376 -15.91 9.86 -8.86
CA ARG A 376 -16.87 8.91 -9.43
C ARG A 376 -17.51 8.06 -8.33
N GLU A 377 -18.74 7.64 -8.59
CA GLU A 377 -19.43 6.61 -7.81
C GLU A 377 -18.89 5.23 -8.21
N LEU A 378 -18.58 4.37 -7.24
CA LEU A 378 -17.87 3.11 -7.44
C LEU A 378 -18.69 1.85 -7.09
N SER A 379 -19.84 2.00 -6.43
CA SER A 379 -20.64 0.88 -5.95
C SER A 379 -21.79 0.48 -6.89
N GLY A 380 -22.15 1.32 -7.87
CA GLY A 380 -23.17 1.01 -8.88
C GLY A 380 -24.59 0.92 -8.34
N ARG A 381 -24.86 1.43 -7.13
CA ARG A 381 -26.15 1.29 -6.43
C ARG A 381 -26.74 2.63 -5.95
N ALA A 382 -28.04 2.61 -5.68
CA ALA A 382 -28.78 3.80 -5.23
C ALA A 382 -28.41 4.24 -3.80
N ASN A 383 -28.18 3.27 -2.90
CA ASN A 383 -27.88 3.48 -1.48
C ASN A 383 -26.47 3.00 -1.13
N PHE A 384 -25.93 3.42 0.01
CA PHE A 384 -24.58 3.03 0.48
C PHE A 384 -23.47 3.26 -0.57
N ARG A 385 -23.55 4.42 -1.24
CA ARG A 385 -22.61 4.79 -2.30
C ARG A 385 -21.20 4.99 -1.77
N LEU A 386 -20.24 4.53 -2.55
CA LEU A 386 -18.81 4.77 -2.34
C LEU A 386 -18.29 5.67 -3.45
N TYR A 387 -17.51 6.68 -3.09
CA TYR A 387 -16.93 7.63 -4.04
C TYR A 387 -15.42 7.53 -4.04
N GLY A 388 -14.79 7.62 -5.20
CA GLY A 388 -13.33 7.65 -5.32
C GLY A 388 -12.87 8.44 -6.53
N LEU A 389 -11.55 8.51 -6.69
CA LEU A 389 -10.90 9.10 -7.86
C LEU A 389 -11.13 8.24 -9.10
#